data_AF-A0A8K1PCJ1-F1
#
_entry.id   AF-A0A8K1PCJ1-F1
#
_cell.length_a   1.000
_cell.length_b   1.000
_cell.length_c   1.000
_cell.angle_alpha   90.00
_cell.angle_beta   90.00
_cell.angle_gamma   90.00
#
_symmetry.space_group_name_H-M   'P 1'
#
loop_
_entity.id
_entity.type
_entity.pdbx_description
1 polymer ?
#
loop_
_entity_poly.entity_id
_entity_poly.type
_entity_poly.pdbx_seq_one_letter_code
_entity_poly.pdbx_strand_id
1 'polypeptide(L)' 'MAKGKDVRITIILECTTCVRKGVNKTSTGISRYITQKNRNNTPNRLELRKFCPYCYKHTIHGEIKK' A
#
# COMPACT_ATOMS: atom_id res chain seq x y z
N MET A 1 25.86 19.56 -1.91
CA MET A 1 25.39 18.81 -0.73
C MET A 1 24.77 17.51 -1.21
N ALA A 2 25.43 16.38 -0.97
CA ALA A 2 24.90 15.07 -1.36
C ALA A 2 23.62 14.81 -0.56
N LYS A 3 22.49 14.60 -1.25
CA LYS A 3 21.26 14.11 -0.61
C LYS A 3 21.61 12.76 0.02
N GLY A 4 21.81 12.74 1.34
CA GLY A 4 21.92 11.51 2.10
C GLY A 4 20.74 10.62 1.71
N LYS A 5 21.01 9.36 1.36
CA LYS A 5 19.94 8.40 1.08
C LYS A 5 19.06 8.34 2.32
N ASP A 6 17.87 8.95 2.24
CA ASP A 6 16.96 9.03 3.35
C ASP A 6 16.60 7.60 3.81
N VAL A 7 17.00 7.27 5.04
CA VAL A 7 16.88 5.92 5.61
C VAL A 7 15.40 5.57 5.79
N ARG A 8 14.55 6.57 6.04
CA ARG A 8 13.09 6.46 6.08
C ARG A 8 12.50 6.90 4.74
N ILE A 9 11.68 6.05 4.15
CA ILE A 9 11.00 6.33 2.88
C ILE A 9 9.50 6.25 3.03
N THR A 10 8.81 7.12 2.30
CA THR A 10 7.36 7.02 2.13
C THR A 10 7.04 5.91 1.13
N ILE A 11 6.20 4.99 1.55
CA ILE A 11 5.68 3.88 0.75
C ILE A 11 4.17 3.94 0.65
N ILE A 12 3.65 3.32 -0.39
CA ILE A 12 2.22 3.17 -0.61
C ILE A 12 1.88 1.69 -0.45
N LEU A 13 0.92 1.38 0.42
CA LEU A 13 0.36 0.05 0.58
C LEU A 13 -0.97 -0.01 -0.17
N GLU A 14 -1.13 -0.97 -1.07
CA GLU A 14 -2.33 -1.16 -1.88
C GLU A 14 -3.02 -2.49 -1.52
N CYS A 15 -4.35 -2.46 -1.45
CA CYS A 15 -5.15 -3.65 -1.19
C CYS A 15 -4.96 -4.70 -2.28
N THR A 16 -4.54 -5.91 -1.91
CA THR A 16 -4.30 -7.01 -2.87
C THR A 16 -5.58 -7.65 -3.38
N THR A 17 -6.67 -7.54 -2.61
CA THR A 17 -7.97 -8.16 -2.93
C THR A 17 -8.91 -7.25 -3.71
N CYS A 18 -8.60 -5.96 -3.81
CA CYS A 18 -9.37 -5.03 -4.64
C CYS A 18 -9.11 -5.37 -6.12
N VAL A 19 -10.03 -6.09 -6.74
CA VAL A 19 -9.94 -6.46 -8.15
C VAL A 19 -10.35 -5.26 -9.02
N ARG A 20 -9.51 -4.86 -9.99
CA ARG A 20 -9.84 -3.82 -11.01
C ARG A 20 -10.98 -4.23 -11.97
N LYS A 21 -11.45 -5.48 -11.88
CA LYS A 21 -12.47 -6.05 -12.77
C LYS A 21 -13.86 -5.76 -12.22
N GLY A 22 -14.56 -4.82 -12.84
CA GLY A 22 -15.97 -4.56 -12.57
C GLY A 22 -16.54 -3.53 -13.52
N VAL A 23 -17.02 -3.99 -14.67
CA VAL A 23 -17.80 -3.25 -15.69
C VAL A 23 -19.13 -2.70 -15.12
N ASN A 24 -19.44 -2.95 -13.85
CA ASN A 24 -20.65 -2.50 -13.19
C ASN A 24 -20.32 -1.64 -11.96
N LYS A 25 -20.76 -0.39 -12.06
CA LYS A 25 -20.51 0.78 -11.21
C LYS A 25 -20.98 0.57 -9.77
N THR A 26 -20.07 0.68 -8.79
CA THR A 26 -20.29 1.33 -7.45
C THR A 26 -19.05 1.31 -6.54
N SER A 27 -18.01 0.51 -6.82
CA SER A 27 -16.74 0.51 -6.07
C SER A 27 -15.60 1.12 -6.91
N THR A 28 -15.56 2.45 -6.99
CA THR A 28 -14.75 3.25 -7.94
C THR A 28 -13.26 3.40 -7.58
N GLY A 29 -12.66 2.47 -6.85
CA GLY A 29 -11.25 2.64 -6.44
C GLY A 29 -10.61 1.44 -5.75
N ILE A 30 -9.28 1.50 -5.69
CA ILE A 30 -8.45 0.58 -4.89
C ILE A 30 -8.07 1.31 -3.60
N SER A 31 -8.16 0.62 -2.45
CA SER A 31 -7.72 1.21 -1.18
C SER A 31 -6.20 1.32 -1.13
N ARG A 32 -5.72 2.52 -0.81
CA ARG A 32 -4.30 2.85 -0.68
C ARG A 32 -4.03 3.55 0.64
N TYR A 33 -2.95 3.15 1.30
CA TYR A 33 -2.43 3.77 2.50
C TYR A 33 -1.03 4.33 2.24
N ILE A 34 -0.77 5.53 2.77
CA ILE A 34 0.57 6.12 2.76
C ILE A 34 1.19 5.86 4.13
N THR A 35 2.37 5.26 4.15
CA THR A 35 3.12 5.01 5.39
C THR A 35 4.60 5.27 5.16
N GLN A 36 5.38 5.32 6.24
CA GLN A 36 6.82 5.41 6.16
C GLN A 36 7.43 4.08 6.58
N LYS A 37 8.44 3.60 5.84
CA LYS A 37 9.25 2.45 6.25
C LYS A 37 10.72 2.84 6.32
N ASN A 38 11.46 2.19 7.22
CA ASN A 38 12.90 2.30 7.28
C ASN A 38 13.53 1.23 6.36
N ARG A 39 14.28 1.64 5.34
CA ARG A 39 14.90 0.72 4.37
C ARG A 39 15.93 -0.22 5.01
N ASN A 40 16.63 0.24 6.04
CA ASN A 40 17.70 -0.53 6.68
C ASN A 40 17.13 -1.62 7.58
N ASN A 41 16.10 -1.29 8.36
CA ASN A 41 15.52 -2.24 9.31
C ASN A 41 14.53 -3.21 8.63
N THR A 42 13.84 -2.74 7.58
CA THR A 42 12.83 -3.51 6.84
C THR A 42 13.11 -3.44 5.34
N PRO A 43 14.08 -4.25 4.84
CA PRO A 43 14.44 -4.26 3.42
C PRO A 43 13.37 -4.93 2.55
N ASN A 44 12.63 -5.89 3.13
CA ASN A 44 11.58 -6.63 2.44
C ASN A 44 10.34 -5.78 2.15
N ARG A 45 9.46 -6.28 1.27
CA ARG A 45 8.17 -5.63 1.00
C ARG A 45 7.31 -5.68 2.26
N LEU A 46 6.71 -4.54 2.60
CA LEU A 46 5.81 -4.48 3.75
C LEU A 46 4.41 -4.94 3.34
N GLU A 47 3.86 -5.87 4.11
CA GLU A 47 2.47 -6.32 4.00
C GLU A 47 1.78 -6.12 5.34
N LEU A 48 0.69 -5.35 5.35
CA LEU A 48 -0.07 -5.09 6.56
C LEU A 48 -1.54 -5.42 6.35
N ARG A 49 -2.15 -6.02 7.37
CA ARG A 49 -3.59 -6.21 7.40
C ARG A 49 -4.25 -4.89 7.81
N LYS A 50 -4.93 -4.25 6.87
CA LYS A 50 -5.63 -2.96 7.06
C LYS A 50 -7.08 -3.10 6.61
N PHE A 51 -7.94 -2.27 7.17
CA PHE A 51 -9.32 -2.20 6.72
C PHE A 51 -9.37 -1.71 5.27
N CYS A 52 -10.18 -2.31 4.42
CA CYS A 52 -10.42 -1.81 3.07
C CYS A 52 -11.85 -1.25 3.00
N PRO A 53 -12.04 0.06 2.73
CA PRO A 53 -13.38 0.65 2.62
C PRO A 53 -14.18 0.10 1.43
N TYR A 54 -13.51 -0.41 0.39
CA TYR A 54 -14.20 -0.97 -0.79
C TYR A 54 -14.62 -2.42 -0.59
N CYS A 55 -13.86 -3.20 0.20
CA CYS A 55 -14.19 -4.60 0.50
C CYS A 55 -14.94 -4.76 1.83
N TYR A 56 -15.13 -3.67 2.59
CA TYR A 56 -15.73 -3.61 3.93
C TYR A 56 -15.17 -4.64 4.92
N LYS A 57 -13.89 -5.01 4.76
CA LYS A 57 -13.21 -6.02 5.58
C LYS A 57 -11.72 -5.73 5.70
N HIS A 58 -11.08 -6.36 6.68
CA HIS A 58 -9.64 -6.28 6.87
C HIS A 58 -8.92 -7.20 5.88
N THR A 59 -8.24 -6.60 4.92
CA THR A 59 -7.52 -7.28 3.84
C THR A 59 -6.03 -7.00 3.92
N ILE A 60 -5.24 -7.80 3.22
CA ILE A 60 -3.80 -7.59 3.13
C ILE A 60 -3.55 -6.43 2.15
N HIS A 61 -2.79 -5.44 2.61
CA HIS A 61 -2.30 -4.34 1.80
C HIS A 61 -0.80 -4.49 1.64
N GLY A 62 -0.35 -4.64 0.40
CA GLY A 62 1.05 -4.85 0.06
C GLY A 62 1.71 -3.58 -0.48
N GLU A 63 2.99 -3.42 -0.19
CA GLU A 63 3.79 -2.32 -0.72
C GLU A 63 3.88 -2.34 -2.26
N ILE A 64 3.53 -1.20 -2.86
CA ILE A 64 3.74 -0.94 -4.28
C ILE A 64 5.08 -0.27 -4.50
N LYS A 65 5.86 -0.83 -5.43
CA LYS A 65 7.00 -0.13 -6.02
C LYS A 65 6.45 0.84 -7.08
N LYS A 66 6.79 2.12 -6.92
CA LYS A 66 6.61 3.12 -7.97
C LYS A 66 7.69 2.97 -9.02
#